data_AF-A0A818VUG6-F1
#
_entry.id   AF-A0A818VUG6-F1
#
_cell.length_a   1.000
_cell.length_b   1.000
_cell.length_c   1.000
_cell.angle_alpha   90.00
_cell.angle_beta   90.00
_cell.angle_gamma   90.00
#
_symmetry.space_group_name_H-M   'P 1'
#
loop_
_entity.id
_entity.type
_entity.pdbx_description
1 polymer ?
#
loop_
_entity_poly.entity_id
_entity_poly.type
_entity_poly.pdbx_seq_one_letter_code
_entity_poly.pdbx_strand_id
1 'polypeptide(L)'
;MPQLGRCTDETCTNETKQLYECHCCIRFICLPHLIEHDEKATVNKQQLQTCIIQLTSVLSTFEMIIEEHMRVIEQHKTLLEKGKAALATASSANEMQNILDQVQTTIAANQNSKISK
;
A
#
# COMPACT_ATOMS: atom_id res chain seq x y z
N MET A 1 49.63 2.15 6.93
CA MET A 1 50.99 1.85 7.48
C MET A 1 50.86 1.77 8.99
N PRO A 2 51.53 0.82 9.68
CA PRO A 2 51.42 0.69 11.13
C PRO A 2 52.08 1.89 11.84
N GLN A 3 51.43 2.43 12.87
CA GLN A 3 52.00 3.48 13.73
C GLN A 3 52.36 2.93 15.11
N LEU A 4 53.40 3.50 15.74
CA LEU A 4 53.82 3.16 17.09
C LEU A 4 53.04 4.00 18.11
N GLY A 5 52.29 3.38 19.02
CA GLY A 5 51.48 4.11 20.00
C GLY A 5 50.67 3.22 20.94
N ARG A 6 49.72 3.81 21.67
CA ARG A 6 48.69 3.07 22.44
C ARG A 6 47.38 3.02 21.65
N CYS A 7 46.68 1.89 21.74
CA CYS A 7 45.35 1.72 21.16
C CYS A 7 44.40 2.81 21.67
N THR A 8 43.63 3.42 20.77
CA THR A 8 42.66 4.46 21.14
C THR A 8 41.31 3.92 21.60
N ASP A 9 41.14 2.60 21.68
CA ASP A 9 39.95 1.98 22.27
C ASP A 9 40.01 2.10 23.80
N GLU A 10 38.96 2.66 24.40
CA GLU A 10 38.89 2.95 25.85
C GLU A 10 38.89 1.68 26.71
N THR A 11 38.52 0.54 26.13
CA THR A 11 38.47 -0.76 26.82
C THR A 11 39.77 -1.58 26.64
N CYS A 12 40.73 -1.04 25.89
CA CYS A 12 41.95 -1.76 25.54
C CYS A 12 42.96 -1.83 26.70
N THR A 13 43.24 -3.05 27.17
CA THR A 13 44.34 -3.34 28.11
C THR A 13 45.63 -3.79 27.42
N ASN A 14 45.62 -3.90 26.08
CA ASN A 14 46.73 -4.40 25.29
C ASN A 14 47.81 -3.32 25.10
N GLU A 15 49.05 -3.61 25.48
CA GLU A 15 50.21 -2.72 25.37
C GLU A 15 50.94 -2.81 24.01
N THR A 16 50.32 -3.46 23.02
CA THR A 16 50.88 -3.58 21.67
C THR A 16 51.23 -2.22 21.08
N LYS A 17 52.50 -2.08 20.64
CA LYS A 17 52.98 -0.85 20.02
C LYS A 17 52.52 -0.71 18.57
N GLN A 18 52.13 -1.79 17.90
CA GLN A 18 51.73 -1.75 16.49
C GLN A 18 50.24 -1.50 16.36
N LEU A 19 49.87 -0.33 15.82
CA LEU A 19 48.49 0.09 15.60
C LEU A 19 48.14 0.09 14.12
N TYR A 20 46.88 -0.18 13.84
CA TYR A 20 46.28 -0.20 12.51
C TYR A 20 45.14 0.81 12.45
N GLU A 21 44.97 1.43 11.29
CA GLU A 21 43.87 2.35 11.06
C GLU A 21 42.58 1.56 10.77
N CYS A 22 41.57 1.75 11.61
CA CYS A 22 40.24 1.18 11.41
C CYS A 22 39.46 2.04 10.40
N HIS A 23 39.13 1.48 9.25
CA HIS A 23 38.39 2.21 8.21
C HIS A 23 36.93 2.53 8.61
N CYS A 24 36.37 1.83 9.59
CA CYS A 24 34.99 2.07 10.04
C CYS A 24 34.85 3.33 10.91
N CYS A 25 35.89 3.69 11.67
CA CYS A 25 35.84 4.82 12.61
C CYS A 25 37.05 5.77 12.52
N ILE A 26 37.99 5.52 11.60
CA ILE A 26 39.20 6.31 11.34
C ILE A 26 40.03 6.49 12.64
N ARG A 27 40.13 5.41 13.43
CA ARG A 27 40.90 5.35 14.68
C ARG A 27 42.06 4.37 14.57
N PHE A 28 43.16 4.65 15.27
CA PHE A 28 44.31 3.75 15.35
C PHE A 28 44.14 2.78 16.53
N ILE A 29 43.86 1.52 16.22
CA ILE A 29 43.56 0.48 17.22
C ILE A 29 44.49 -0.73 17.04
N CYS A 30 44.63 -1.54 18.09
CA CYS A 30 45.41 -2.77 17.99
C CYS A 30 44.67 -3.82 17.14
N LEU A 31 45.40 -4.80 16.62
CA LEU A 31 44.87 -5.81 15.70
C LEU A 31 43.61 -6.53 16.24
N PRO A 32 43.52 -6.93 17.53
CA PRO A 32 42.30 -7.53 18.08
C PRO A 32 41.05 -6.65 17.94
N HIS A 33 41.13 -5.37 18.32
CA HIS A 33 39.99 -4.46 18.20
C HIS A 33 39.66 -4.12 16.74
N LEU A 34 40.66 -4.13 15.85
CA LEU A 34 40.41 -3.99 14.42
C LEU A 34 39.55 -5.14 13.89
N ILE A 35 39.87 -6.38 14.26
CA ILE A 35 39.09 -7.56 13.88
C ILE A 35 37.67 -7.46 14.44
N GLU A 36 37.49 -7.12 15.71
CA GLU A 36 36.16 -6.94 16.31
C GLU A 36 35.32 -5.86 15.61
N HIS A 37 35.95 -4.74 15.23
CA HIS A 37 35.28 -3.67 14.50
C HIS A 37 34.86 -4.12 13.10
N ASP A 38 35.72 -4.83 12.39
CA ASP A 38 35.44 -5.36 11.05
C ASP A 38 34.32 -6.42 11.09
N GLU A 39 34.30 -7.28 12.12
CA GLU A 39 33.24 -8.25 12.35
C GLU A 39 31.89 -7.56 12.61
N LYS A 40 31.85 -6.58 13.53
CA LYS A 40 30.64 -5.79 13.82
C LYS A 40 30.14 -5.06 12.57
N ALA A 41 31.04 -4.46 11.78
CA ALA A 41 30.69 -3.78 10.54
C ALA A 41 30.10 -4.77 9.50
N THR A 42 30.66 -5.98 9.42
CA THR A 42 30.16 -7.04 8.54
C THR A 42 28.76 -7.49 8.95
N VAL A 43 28.52 -7.72 10.24
CA VAL A 43 27.19 -8.08 10.78
C VAL A 43 26.18 -6.97 10.48
N ASN A 44 26.52 -5.71 10.75
CA ASN A 44 25.63 -4.58 10.45
C ASN A 44 25.28 -4.49 8.96
N LYS A 45 26.24 -4.74 8.07
CA LYS A 45 26.01 -4.79 6.62
C LYS A 45 25.04 -5.91 6.23
N GLN A 46 25.20 -7.11 6.80
CA GLN A 46 24.27 -8.24 6.55
C GLN A 46 22.86 -7.95 7.06
N GLN A 47 22.74 -7.35 8.25
CA GLN A 47 21.45 -6.92 8.81
C GLN A 47 20.78 -5.87 7.94
N LEU A 48 21.53 -4.86 7.47
CA LEU A 48 21.00 -3.84 6.56
C LEU A 48 20.53 -4.45 5.24
N GLN A 49 21.30 -5.36 4.65
CA GLN A 49 20.89 -6.09 3.44
C GLN A 49 19.59 -6.86 3.67
N THR A 50 19.47 -7.53 4.81
CA THR A 50 18.25 -8.26 5.18
C THR A 50 17.05 -7.30 5.31
N CYS A 51 17.25 -6.15 5.98
CA CYS A 51 16.22 -5.12 6.11
C CYS A 51 15.78 -4.57 4.74
N ILE A 52 16.73 -4.31 3.83
CA ILE A 52 16.43 -3.87 2.46
C ILE A 52 15.58 -4.91 1.73
N ILE A 53 15.94 -6.20 1.80
CA ILE A 53 15.16 -7.28 1.17
C ILE A 53 13.74 -7.34 1.72
N GLN A 54 13.59 -7.24 3.04
CA GLN A 54 12.28 -7.23 3.70
C GLN A 54 11.44 -6.02 3.26
N LEU A 55 12.03 -4.82 3.22
CA LEU A 55 11.34 -3.62 2.76
C LEU A 55 10.90 -3.72 1.30
N THR A 56 11.75 -4.25 0.42
CA THR A 56 11.39 -4.47 -0.99
C THR A 56 10.20 -5.43 -1.13
N SER A 57 10.17 -6.51 -0.33
CA SER A 57 9.03 -7.44 -0.32
C SER A 57 7.73 -6.79 0.15
N VAL A 58 7.80 -5.96 1.20
CA VAL A 58 6.65 -5.19 1.69
C VAL A 58 6.16 -4.20 0.63
N LEU A 59 7.06 -3.48 -0.03
CA LEU A 59 6.72 -2.56 -1.11
C LEU A 59 5.99 -3.27 -2.26
N SER A 60 6.51 -4.42 -2.71
CA SER A 60 5.86 -5.22 -3.76
C SER A 60 4.45 -5.68 -3.34
N THR A 61 4.27 -6.03 -2.06
CA THR A 61 2.94 -6.37 -1.52
C THR A 61 1.98 -5.19 -1.58
N PHE A 62 2.44 -3.98 -1.23
CA PHE A 62 1.62 -2.77 -1.33
C PHE A 62 1.23 -2.44 -2.78
N GLU A 63 2.15 -2.61 -3.73
CA GLU A 63 1.86 -2.40 -5.16
C GLU A 63 0.71 -3.31 -5.63
N MET A 64 0.76 -4.60 -5.30
CA MET A 64 -0.33 -5.54 -5.64
C MET A 64 -1.66 -5.15 -4.99
N ILE A 65 -1.63 -4.69 -3.74
CA ILE A 65 -2.84 -4.23 -3.04
C ILE A 65 -3.44 -3.00 -3.76
N ILE A 66 -2.61 -2.04 -4.16
CA ILE A 66 -3.06 -0.85 -4.88
C ILE A 66 -3.70 -1.23 -6.22
N GLU A 67 -3.08 -2.15 -6.97
CA GLU A 67 -3.62 -2.64 -8.24
C GLU A 67 -5.00 -3.29 -8.07
N GLU A 68 -5.17 -4.15 -7.06
CA GLU A 68 -6.47 -4.78 -6.81
C GLU A 68 -7.53 -3.76 -6.39
N HIS A 69 -7.19 -2.77 -5.55
CA HIS A 69 -8.11 -1.70 -5.18
C HIS A 69 -8.57 -0.88 -6.40
N MET A 70 -7.65 -0.58 -7.31
CA MET A 70 -7.99 0.11 -8.57
C MET A 70 -8.95 -0.72 -9.42
N ARG A 71 -8.75 -2.04 -9.50
CA ARG A 71 -9.68 -2.95 -10.20
C ARG A 71 -11.07 -2.93 -9.58
N VAL A 72 -11.16 -2.98 -8.25
CA VAL A 72 -12.42 -2.93 -7.51
C VAL A 72 -13.15 -1.60 -7.71
N ILE A 73 -12.43 -0.48 -7.74
CA ILE A 73 -13.01 0.84 -8.04
C ILE A 73 -13.67 0.85 -9.42
N GLU A 74 -13.03 0.27 -10.43
CA GLU A 74 -13.56 0.25 -11.79
C GLU A 74 -14.80 -0.66 -11.94
N GLN A 75 -14.83 -1.79 -11.21
CA GLN A 75 -16.03 -2.62 -11.10
C GLN A 75 -17.20 -1.86 -10.48
N HIS A 76 -16.95 -1.11 -9.40
CA HIS A 76 -17.99 -0.31 -8.76
C HIS A 76 -18.54 0.80 -9.66
N LYS A 77 -17.70 1.47 -10.46
CA LYS A 77 -18.18 2.43 -11.46
C LYS A 77 -19.11 1.77 -12.48
N THR A 78 -18.73 0.60 -12.98
CA THR A 78 -19.56 -0.15 -13.93
C THR A 78 -20.92 -0.52 -13.33
N LEU A 79 -20.94 -0.96 -12.06
CA LEU A 79 -22.18 -1.25 -11.34
C LEU A 79 -23.04 -0.01 -11.13
N LEU A 80 -22.42 1.14 -10.83
CA LEU A 80 -23.12 2.41 -10.67
C LEU A 80 -23.84 2.81 -11.95
N GLU A 81 -23.17 2.72 -13.11
CA GLU A 81 -23.78 3.06 -14.40
C GLU A 81 -24.93 2.09 -14.77
N LYS A 82 -24.77 0.79 -14.51
CA LYS A 82 -25.86 -0.18 -14.65
C LYS A 82 -27.04 0.16 -13.73
N GLY A 83 -26.76 0.55 -12.49
CA GLY A 83 -27.77 0.97 -11.53
C GLY A 83 -28.56 2.20 -12.00
N LYS A 84 -27.88 3.21 -12.56
CA LYS A 84 -28.54 4.38 -13.15
C LYS A 84 -29.44 4.02 -14.32
N ALA A 85 -29.00 3.14 -15.22
CA ALA A 85 -29.80 2.69 -16.35
C ALA A 85 -31.04 1.90 -15.91
N ALA A 86 -30.90 1.03 -14.90
CA ALA A 86 -32.01 0.31 -14.31
C ALA A 86 -33.02 1.25 -13.64
N LEU A 87 -32.55 2.27 -12.92
CA LEU A 87 -33.40 3.28 -12.31
C LEU A 87 -34.20 4.06 -13.37
N ALA A 88 -33.55 4.50 -14.46
CA ALA A 88 -34.23 5.18 -15.56
C ALA A 88 -35.36 4.31 -16.17
N THR A 89 -35.08 3.01 -16.36
CA THR A 89 -36.07 2.06 -16.88
C THR A 89 -37.27 1.92 -15.93
N ALA A 90 -37.01 1.81 -14.62
CA ALA A 90 -38.05 1.70 -13.61
C ALA A 90 -38.91 2.97 -13.54
N SER A 91 -38.30 4.16 -13.66
CA SER A 91 -39.01 5.43 -13.72
C SER A 91 -39.95 5.50 -14.93
N SER A 92 -39.48 5.13 -16.12
CA SER A 92 -40.34 5.09 -17.31
C SER A 92 -41.49 4.08 -17.20
N ALA A 93 -41.24 2.92 -16.57
CA ALA A 93 -42.30 1.94 -16.30
C ALA A 93 -43.38 2.50 -15.36
N ASN A 94 -42.97 3.24 -14.32
CA ASN A 94 -43.90 3.89 -13.39
C ASN A 94 -44.73 4.99 -14.07
N GLU A 95 -44.13 5.77 -14.98
CA GLU A 95 -44.86 6.76 -15.78
C GLU A 95 -45.89 6.08 -16.70
N MET A 96 -45.54 4.99 -17.36
CA MET A 96 -46.48 4.22 -18.18
C MET A 96 -47.65 3.67 -17.36
N GLN A 97 -47.40 3.18 -16.14
CA GLN A 97 -48.46 2.71 -15.24
C GLN A 97 -49.44 3.83 -14.90
N ASN A 98 -48.93 5.02 -14.56
CA ASN A 98 -49.78 6.19 -14.27
C ASN A 98 -50.67 6.56 -15.48
N ILE A 99 -50.15 6.47 -16.71
CA ILE A 99 -50.93 6.72 -17.92
C ILE A 99 -52.04 5.67 -18.09
N LEU A 100 -51.72 4.40 -17.86
CA LEU A 100 -52.69 3.29 -17.89
C LEU A 100 -53.85 3.51 -16.91
N ASP A 101 -53.54 3.89 -15.68
CA ASP A 101 -54.54 4.15 -14.64
C ASP A 101 -55.46 5.33 -15.02
N GLN A 102 -54.90 6.40 -15.61
CA GLN A 102 -55.67 7.53 -16.13
C GLN A 102 -56.61 7.14 -17.29
N VAL A 103 -56.12 6.31 -18.22
CA VAL A 103 -56.93 5.81 -19.35
C VAL A 103 -58.08 4.95 -18.83
N GLN A 104 -57.83 4.04 -17.89
CA GLN A 104 -58.88 3.22 -17.28
C GLN A 104 -59.95 4.06 -16.58
N THR A 105 -59.54 5.08 -15.82
CA THR A 105 -60.47 6.02 -15.17
C THR A 105 -61.35 6.74 -16.20
N THR A 106 -60.75 7.18 -17.31
CA THR A 106 -61.47 7.88 -18.39
C THR A 106 -62.47 6.96 -19.09
N ILE A 107 -62.09 5.70 -19.35
CA ILE A 107 -62.99 4.70 -19.95
C ILE A 107 -64.19 4.44 -19.03
N ALA A 108 -63.95 4.23 -17.73
CA ALA A 108 -65.01 3.99 -16.75
C ALA A 108 -65.99 5.18 -16.67
N ALA A 109 -65.48 6.41 -16.64
CA ALA A 109 -66.31 7.62 -16.63
C ALA A 109 -67.19 7.73 -17.90
N ASN A 110 -66.64 7.41 -19.08
CA ASN A 110 -67.38 7.43 -20.34
C ASN A 110 -68.44 6.32 -20.45
N GLN A 111 -68.21 5.16 -19.85
CA GLN A 111 -69.20 4.10 -19.79
C GLN A 111 -70.37 4.51 -18.89
N ASN A 112 -70.10 5.08 -17.72
CA ASN A 112 -71.14 5.54 -16.80
C ASN A 112 -72.00 6.66 -17.39
N SER A 113 -71.41 7.59 -18.14
CA SER A 113 -72.15 8.70 -18.76
C SER A 113 -73.09 8.27 -19.91
N LYS A 114 -72.82 7.12 -20.54
CA LYS A 114 -73.70 6.54 -21.57
C LYS A 114 -74.90 5.78 -21.01
N ILE A 115 -74.84 5.30 -19.77
CA ILE A 115 -75.93 4.57 -19.12
C ILE A 115 -76.97 5.54 -18.52
N SER A 116 -76.58 6.78 -18.21
CA SER A 116 -77.44 7.80 -17.60
C SER A 116 -78.17 8.73 -18.58
N LYS A 117 -78.12 8.46 -19.89
CA LYS A 117 -78.84 9.20 -20.94
C LYS A 117 -79.89 8.31 -21.59
#